data_AF-A0A2P2JEL5-F1
#
_entry.id   AF-A0A2P2JEL5-F1
#
_cell.length_a   1.000
_cell.length_b   1.000
_cell.length_c   1.000
_cell.angle_alpha   90.00
_cell.angle_beta   90.00
_cell.angle_gamma   90.00
#
_symmetry.space_group_name_H-M   'P 1'
#
loop_
_entity.id
_entity.type
_entity.pdbx_description
1 polymer ?
#
loop_
_entity_poly.entity_id
_entity_poly.type
_entity_poly.pdbx_seq_one_letter_code
_entity_poly.pdbx_strand_id
1 'polypeptide(L)'
;MYVSSLDGSLDLRNSSHFLAKFLRGFLGIQTMDAFASFFDSQSSPRNCWNYDSLKNLRQISPVVQTHLKQVYLTLCCAVLASAVGAYLHLLWNIGGLLTTLACMGSMAWLLSVPPYEEQKRFSLLMAAGFFEGASIGPLVDLAIEINPSLLITAFVGTAVAFGCFSAAAMLARRREYLYLGGLLSSGMSILLWLHFASSIFGGSAAIYKFELYLGLLVFVGYIVVDTQDIIEKAYFGDRDYVKHALNLFTDFVAVFVRILIIMLKNSAEKNEKKKKRRN
;
A
#
# COMPACT_ATOMS: atom_id res chain seq x y z
N MET A 1 -27.78 1.90 -13.93
CA MET A 1 -28.10 1.82 -12.50
C MET A 1 -26.99 1.12 -11.71
N TYR A 2 -26.57 -0.10 -12.06
CA TYR A 2 -25.40 -0.77 -11.43
C TYR A 2 -24.08 0.02 -11.59
N VAL A 3 -23.75 0.51 -12.79
CA VAL A 3 -22.49 1.26 -13.03
C VAL A 3 -22.40 2.58 -12.25
N SER A 4 -23.50 3.33 -12.17
CA SER A 4 -23.54 4.59 -11.42
C SER A 4 -23.48 4.39 -9.90
N SER A 5 -23.97 3.25 -9.40
CA SER A 5 -23.91 2.88 -7.98
C SER A 5 -22.54 2.29 -7.59
N LEU A 6 -21.86 1.63 -8.55
CA LEU A 6 -20.46 1.25 -8.47
C LEU A 6 -19.55 2.49 -8.41
N ASP A 7 -19.77 3.51 -9.24
CA ASP A 7 -18.99 4.75 -9.21
C ASP A 7 -19.05 5.41 -7.82
N GLY A 8 -20.24 5.61 -7.25
CA GLY A 8 -20.37 6.24 -5.92
C GLY A 8 -19.81 5.40 -4.75
N SER A 9 -19.91 4.07 -4.82
CA SER A 9 -19.37 3.18 -3.77
C SER A 9 -17.85 2.95 -3.88
N LEU A 10 -17.31 3.04 -5.09
CA LEU A 10 -15.86 3.03 -5.34
C LEU A 10 -15.24 4.36 -4.93
N ASP A 11 -15.90 5.49 -5.17
CA ASP A 11 -15.45 6.85 -4.84
C ASP A 11 -15.27 7.05 -3.32
N LEU A 12 -16.22 6.55 -2.52
CA LEU A 12 -16.17 6.57 -1.04
C LEU A 12 -15.05 5.70 -0.43
N ARG A 13 -14.73 4.57 -1.08
CA ARG A 13 -13.78 3.57 -0.56
C ARG A 13 -12.35 3.83 -1.05
N ASN A 14 -12.23 4.33 -2.28
CA ASN A 14 -11.01 4.95 -2.78
C ASN A 14 -10.64 6.14 -1.88
N SER A 15 -11.62 6.99 -1.51
CA SER A 15 -11.44 8.08 -0.56
C SER A 15 -10.94 7.64 0.82
N SER A 16 -11.37 6.51 1.39
CA SER A 16 -10.93 6.10 2.74
C SER A 16 -9.49 5.58 2.79
N HIS A 17 -9.05 4.78 1.82
CA HIS A 17 -7.64 4.36 1.75
C HIS A 17 -6.74 5.51 1.27
N PHE A 18 -7.26 6.35 0.38
CA PHE A 18 -6.60 7.57 -0.04
C PHE A 18 -6.43 8.54 1.13
N LEU A 19 -7.46 8.75 1.95
CA LEU A 19 -7.38 9.52 3.20
C LEU A 19 -6.48 8.85 4.23
N ALA A 20 -6.49 7.53 4.38
CA ALA A 20 -5.58 6.86 5.30
C ALA A 20 -4.10 7.07 4.90
N LYS A 21 -3.78 6.98 3.60
CA LYS A 21 -2.44 7.28 3.08
C LYS A 21 -2.12 8.77 3.06
N PHE A 22 -3.09 9.64 2.75
CA PHE A 22 -2.94 11.10 2.78
C PHE A 22 -2.76 11.60 4.21
N LEU A 23 -3.57 11.15 5.16
CA LEU A 23 -3.41 11.40 6.60
C LEU A 23 -2.11 10.78 7.11
N ARG A 24 -1.67 9.62 6.64
CA ARG A 24 -0.32 9.10 6.96
C ARG A 24 0.79 10.00 6.42
N GLY A 25 0.66 10.52 5.19
CA GLY A 25 1.60 11.48 4.61
C GLY A 25 1.51 12.91 5.18
N PHE A 26 0.38 13.29 5.78
CA PHE A 26 0.09 14.65 6.26
C PHE A 26 0.14 14.79 7.81
N LEU A 27 -0.22 13.76 8.57
CA LEU A 27 -0.20 13.73 10.05
C LEU A 27 0.97 12.95 10.66
N GLY A 28 1.80 12.23 9.87
CA GLY A 28 2.71 11.22 10.42
C GLY A 28 4.11 11.16 9.80
N ILE A 29 5.00 12.05 10.22
CA ILE A 29 6.39 11.70 10.60
C ILE A 29 7.19 10.96 9.50
N GLN A 30 7.67 11.69 8.48
CA GLN A 30 8.80 11.19 7.66
C GLN A 30 9.60 12.28 6.92
N THR A 31 9.22 13.56 7.03
CA THR A 31 9.89 14.63 6.27
C THR A 31 10.99 15.37 7.04
N MET A 32 11.09 15.24 8.37
CA MET A 32 12.07 16.00 9.16
C MET A 32 13.36 15.23 9.48
N ASP A 33 13.31 13.90 9.62
CA ASP A 33 14.50 13.09 9.97
C ASP A 33 15.41 12.83 8.76
N ALA A 34 14.84 12.79 7.54
CA ALA A 34 15.59 12.67 6.29
C ALA A 34 16.35 13.95 5.90
N PHE A 35 15.97 15.10 6.49
CA PHE A 35 16.61 16.39 6.23
C PHE A 35 17.93 16.53 7.01
N ALA A 36 18.05 15.85 8.15
CA ALA A 36 19.24 15.90 9.02
C ALA A 36 20.41 15.04 8.51
N SER A 37 20.13 13.95 7.78
CA SER A 37 21.16 13.04 7.24
C SER A 37 21.86 13.54 5.96
N PHE A 38 21.37 14.65 5.39
CA PHE A 38 21.91 15.25 4.15
C PHE A 38 23.27 15.94 4.33
N PHE A 39 23.62 16.36 5.56
CA PHE A 39 24.83 17.18 5.76
C PHE A 39 26.15 16.41 5.70
N ASP A 40 26.15 15.10 5.47
CA ASP A 40 27.37 14.31 5.42
C ASP A 40 27.37 13.29 4.26
N SER A 41 27.75 13.73 3.06
CA SER A 41 28.79 13.06 2.25
C SER A 41 28.77 13.52 0.78
N GLN A 42 29.89 14.11 0.39
CA GLN A 42 30.17 14.68 -0.91
C GLN A 42 30.69 13.64 -1.93
N SER A 43 30.26 13.82 -3.19
CA SER A 43 30.88 13.46 -4.49
C SER A 43 31.14 12.00 -4.95
N SER A 44 30.46 11.63 -6.06
CA SER A 44 30.91 10.95 -7.33
C SER A 44 31.61 9.56 -7.32
N PRO A 45 31.80 8.82 -8.47
CA PRO A 45 31.20 8.87 -9.82
C PRO A 45 30.48 7.56 -10.26
N ARG A 46 29.81 7.63 -11.43
CA ARG A 46 29.04 6.59 -12.14
C ARG A 46 29.87 5.35 -12.47
N ASN A 47 29.31 4.13 -12.30
CA ASN A 47 29.74 2.97 -13.09
C ASN A 47 28.70 1.85 -13.23
N CYS A 48 28.81 1.21 -14.40
CA CYS A 48 27.95 0.25 -15.10
C CYS A 48 27.74 -1.08 -14.36
N TRP A 49 26.64 -1.77 -14.64
CA TRP A 49 26.16 -2.98 -13.98
C TRP A 49 27.14 -4.16 -14.14
N ASN A 50 27.53 -4.80 -13.02
CA ASN A 50 28.37 -6.01 -12.98
C ASN A 50 27.68 -7.12 -12.15
N TYR A 51 27.83 -8.39 -12.56
CA TYR A 51 27.23 -9.57 -11.92
C TYR A 51 27.81 -9.84 -10.51
N ASP A 52 29.02 -9.35 -10.23
CA ASP A 52 29.59 -9.32 -8.88
C ASP A 52 28.81 -8.42 -7.90
N SER A 53 27.97 -7.50 -8.40
CA SER A 53 27.06 -6.71 -7.57
C SER A 53 25.94 -7.55 -6.96
N LEU A 54 25.52 -8.64 -7.63
CA LEU A 54 24.54 -9.59 -7.09
C LEU A 54 25.15 -10.47 -5.98
N LYS A 55 26.45 -10.80 -6.07
CA LYS A 55 27.20 -11.46 -4.98
C LYS A 55 27.58 -10.48 -3.86
N ASN A 56 27.51 -9.18 -4.11
CA ASN A 56 27.57 -8.11 -3.11
C ASN A 56 26.24 -7.85 -2.37
N LEU A 57 25.32 -8.81 -2.32
CA LEU A 57 24.33 -8.89 -1.24
C LEU A 57 24.97 -8.88 0.16
N ARG A 58 26.29 -9.16 0.23
CA ARG A 58 27.17 -8.92 1.40
C ARG A 58 27.30 -7.46 1.84
N GLN A 59 26.84 -6.48 1.05
CA GLN A 59 26.79 -5.09 1.49
C GLN A 59 25.67 -4.84 2.49
N ILE A 60 24.61 -5.66 2.54
CA ILE A 60 23.60 -5.58 3.59
C ILE A 60 24.13 -6.27 4.84
N SER A 61 24.43 -5.48 5.88
CA SER A 61 24.84 -5.97 7.19
C SER A 61 23.93 -7.12 7.64
N PRO A 62 24.47 -8.25 8.16
CA PRO A 62 23.67 -9.41 8.56
C PRO A 62 22.55 -9.04 9.55
N VAL A 63 22.76 -7.97 10.30
CA VAL A 63 21.79 -7.43 11.24
C VAL A 63 20.56 -6.84 10.54
N VAL A 64 20.76 -6.13 9.43
CA VAL A 64 19.67 -5.56 8.62
C VAL A 64 18.90 -6.68 7.92
N GLN A 65 19.59 -7.75 7.49
CA GLN A 65 18.91 -8.92 6.91
C GLN A 65 17.99 -9.61 7.91
N THR A 66 18.44 -9.80 9.15
CA THR A 66 17.61 -10.38 10.22
C THR A 66 16.40 -9.51 10.52
N HIS A 67 16.61 -8.19 10.58
CA HIS A 67 15.53 -7.24 10.77
C HIS A 67 14.49 -7.29 9.63
N LEU A 68 14.94 -7.27 8.37
CA LEU A 68 14.03 -7.40 7.22
C LEU A 68 13.25 -8.72 7.26
N LYS A 69 13.88 -9.84 7.62
CA LYS A 69 13.17 -11.12 7.79
C LYS A 69 12.03 -11.00 8.81
N GLN A 70 12.26 -10.34 9.94
CA GLN A 70 11.21 -10.10 10.95
C GLN A 70 10.09 -9.20 10.41
N VAL A 71 10.43 -8.15 9.66
CA VAL A 71 9.46 -7.24 9.02
C VAL A 71 8.58 -8.01 8.04
N TYR A 72 9.15 -8.77 7.10
CA TYR A 72 8.38 -9.51 6.09
C TYR A 72 7.57 -10.68 6.69
N LEU A 73 8.07 -11.35 7.73
CA LEU A 73 7.28 -12.36 8.45
C LEU A 73 6.08 -11.72 9.17
N THR A 74 6.29 -10.60 9.83
CA THR A 74 5.23 -9.85 10.53
C THR A 74 4.19 -9.30 9.54
N LEU A 75 4.65 -8.81 8.38
CA LEU A 75 3.80 -8.43 7.25
C LEU A 75 2.92 -9.61 6.79
N CYS A 76 3.50 -10.80 6.64
CA CYS A 76 2.74 -12.00 6.26
C CYS A 76 1.65 -12.32 7.30
N CYS A 77 1.97 -12.25 8.60
CA CYS A 77 0.97 -12.41 9.66
C CYS A 77 -0.15 -11.35 9.57
N ALA A 78 0.19 -10.09 9.28
CA ALA A 78 -0.80 -9.02 9.13
C ALA A 78 -1.72 -9.22 7.91
N VAL A 79 -1.16 -9.69 6.78
CA VAL A 79 -1.93 -10.05 5.59
C VAL A 79 -2.86 -11.25 5.87
N LEU A 80 -2.40 -12.26 6.63
CA LEU A 80 -3.25 -13.37 7.07
C LEU A 80 -4.37 -12.89 8.00
N ALA A 81 -4.07 -12.03 8.97
CA ALA A 81 -5.08 -11.42 9.84
C ALA A 81 -6.12 -10.64 9.02
N SER A 82 -5.68 -9.91 7.99
CA SER A 82 -6.55 -9.22 7.04
C SER A 82 -7.42 -10.17 6.23
N ALA A 83 -6.86 -11.29 5.76
CA ALA A 83 -7.66 -12.32 5.09
C ALA A 83 -8.74 -12.90 6.02
N VAL A 84 -8.43 -13.13 7.30
CA VAL A 84 -9.41 -13.55 8.31
C VAL A 84 -10.49 -12.48 8.51
N GLY A 85 -10.11 -11.21 8.61
CA GLY A 85 -11.05 -10.10 8.73
C GLY A 85 -12.00 -9.97 7.54
N ALA A 86 -11.46 -10.08 6.32
CA ALA A 86 -12.25 -10.10 5.10
C ALA A 86 -13.19 -11.31 5.07
N TYR A 87 -12.72 -12.50 5.46
CA TYR A 87 -13.55 -13.70 5.53
C TYR A 87 -14.70 -13.57 6.56
N LEU A 88 -14.43 -13.02 7.74
CA LEU A 88 -15.49 -12.79 8.74
C LEU A 88 -16.50 -11.73 8.29
N HIS A 89 -16.07 -10.77 7.47
CA HIS A 89 -17.00 -9.87 6.80
C HIS A 89 -18.00 -10.64 5.92
N LEU A 90 -17.54 -11.60 5.12
CA LEU A 90 -18.43 -12.41 4.26
C LEU A 90 -19.50 -13.17 5.06
N LEU A 91 -19.17 -13.57 6.30
CA LEU A 91 -20.08 -14.35 7.15
C LEU A 91 -21.07 -13.48 7.94
N TRP A 92 -20.60 -12.39 8.52
CA TRP A 92 -21.37 -11.60 9.50
C TRP A 92 -21.64 -10.17 9.07
N ASN A 93 -21.20 -9.77 7.87
CA ASN A 93 -21.33 -8.42 7.34
C ASN A 93 -20.85 -7.33 8.32
N ILE A 94 -19.77 -7.62 9.06
CA ILE A 94 -19.23 -6.75 10.13
C ILE A 94 -18.55 -5.47 9.62
N GLY A 95 -18.38 -5.34 8.30
CA GLY A 95 -17.45 -4.40 7.68
C GLY A 95 -18.12 -3.12 7.24
N GLY A 96 -17.32 -2.06 7.13
CA GLY A 96 -17.79 -0.74 6.73
C GLY A 96 -17.11 0.36 7.53
N LEU A 97 -17.83 1.43 7.83
CA LEU A 97 -17.26 2.61 8.48
C LEU A 97 -16.73 2.32 9.89
N LEU A 98 -17.42 1.47 10.67
CA LEU A 98 -17.00 1.12 12.03
C LEU A 98 -15.66 0.37 12.05
N THR A 99 -15.49 -0.63 11.17
CA THR A 99 -14.22 -1.37 11.05
C THR A 99 -13.12 -0.46 10.53
N THR A 100 -13.43 0.53 9.68
CA THR A 100 -12.43 1.49 9.21
C THR A 100 -11.97 2.40 10.33
N LEU A 101 -12.88 2.90 11.17
CA LEU A 101 -12.53 3.66 12.36
C LEU A 101 -11.74 2.83 13.37
N ALA A 102 -12.11 1.56 13.54
CA ALA A 102 -11.38 0.62 14.40
C ALA A 102 -9.95 0.35 13.88
N CYS A 103 -9.80 0.18 12.56
CA CYS A 103 -8.50 0.06 11.91
C CYS A 103 -7.65 1.32 12.17
N MET A 104 -8.17 2.51 11.86
CA MET A 104 -7.48 3.78 12.10
C MET A 104 -7.10 3.97 13.58
N GLY A 105 -8.02 3.66 14.49
CA GLY A 105 -7.79 3.72 15.93
C GLY A 105 -6.68 2.76 16.38
N SER A 106 -6.68 1.51 15.88
CA SER A 106 -5.65 0.52 16.20
C SER A 106 -4.26 0.92 15.67
N MET A 107 -4.19 1.50 14.48
CA MET A 107 -2.94 2.03 13.92
C MET A 107 -2.43 3.24 14.72
N ALA A 108 -3.30 4.20 15.03
CA ALA A 108 -2.93 5.36 15.84
C ALA A 108 -2.48 4.96 17.25
N TRP A 109 -3.16 3.98 17.85
CA TRP A 109 -2.75 3.42 19.14
C TRP A 109 -1.39 2.73 19.05
N LEU A 110 -1.13 1.91 18.03
CA LEU A 110 0.17 1.27 17.81
C LEU A 110 1.30 2.30 17.74
N LEU A 111 1.09 3.41 17.04
CA LEU A 111 2.07 4.49 16.90
C LEU A 111 2.30 5.27 18.21
N SER A 112 1.33 5.24 19.12
CA SER A 112 1.41 5.89 20.44
C SER A 112 2.07 5.00 21.51
N VAL A 113 2.20 3.69 21.25
CA VAL A 113 2.82 2.74 22.17
C VAL A 113 4.35 2.73 21.96
N PRO A 114 5.15 2.82 23.03
CA PRO A 114 6.60 2.87 22.93
C PRO A 114 7.20 1.54 22.42
N PRO A 115 8.37 1.59 21.76
CA PRO A 115 8.91 0.45 21.01
C PRO A 115 9.26 -0.77 21.85
N TYR A 116 9.50 -0.62 23.16
CA TYR A 116 9.81 -1.73 24.06
C TYR A 116 8.59 -2.64 24.36
N GLU A 117 7.35 -2.18 24.15
CA GLU A 117 6.13 -3.00 24.31
C GLU A 117 5.82 -3.80 23.04
N GLU A 118 6.79 -4.60 22.57
CA GLU A 118 6.72 -5.28 21.27
C GLU A 118 5.46 -6.15 21.12
N GLN A 119 5.09 -6.94 22.14
CA GLN A 119 3.94 -7.84 22.08
C GLN A 119 2.62 -7.09 21.88
N LYS A 120 2.44 -5.96 22.58
CA LYS A 120 1.25 -5.13 22.46
C LYS A 120 1.17 -4.49 21.08
N ARG A 121 2.28 -3.98 20.57
CA ARG A 121 2.35 -3.39 19.23
C ARG A 121 2.07 -4.43 18.15
N PHE A 122 2.62 -5.63 18.29
CA PHE A 122 2.31 -6.76 17.41
C PHE A 122 0.82 -7.11 17.44
N SER A 123 0.20 -7.20 18.63
CA SER A 123 -1.24 -7.47 18.73
C SER A 123 -2.09 -6.36 18.11
N LEU A 124 -1.69 -5.09 18.27
CA LEU A 124 -2.38 -3.96 17.65
C LEU A 124 -2.23 -3.98 16.12
N LEU A 125 -1.09 -4.46 15.59
CA LEU A 125 -0.90 -4.66 14.15
C LEU A 125 -1.81 -5.80 13.62
N MET A 126 -1.95 -6.89 14.37
CA MET A 126 -2.87 -7.96 13.99
C MET A 126 -4.33 -7.48 14.01
N ALA A 127 -4.72 -6.70 15.02
CA ALA A 127 -6.03 -6.07 15.09
C ALA A 127 -6.25 -5.08 13.93
N ALA A 128 -5.25 -4.25 13.61
CA ALA A 128 -5.29 -3.35 12.46
C ALA A 128 -5.46 -4.13 11.16
N GLY A 129 -4.69 -5.20 10.96
CA GLY A 129 -4.79 -6.07 9.79
C GLY A 129 -6.19 -6.67 9.66
N PHE A 130 -6.71 -7.22 10.75
CA PHE A 130 -8.07 -7.77 10.81
C PHE A 130 -9.15 -6.74 10.46
N PHE A 131 -9.13 -5.56 11.09
CA PHE A 131 -10.13 -4.52 10.83
C PHE A 131 -10.00 -3.96 9.41
N GLU A 132 -8.79 -3.80 8.90
CA GLU A 132 -8.55 -3.40 7.51
C GLU A 132 -9.15 -4.41 6.53
N GLY A 133 -8.93 -5.70 6.77
CA GLY A 133 -9.53 -6.78 5.97
C GLY A 133 -11.05 -6.74 5.99
N ALA A 134 -11.64 -6.57 7.17
CA ALA A 134 -13.09 -6.44 7.32
C ALA A 134 -13.64 -5.20 6.61
N SER A 135 -12.91 -4.08 6.62
CA SER A 135 -13.27 -2.84 5.90
C SER A 135 -13.24 -2.98 4.39
N ILE A 136 -12.29 -3.74 3.85
CA ILE A 136 -12.21 -4.05 2.43
C ILE A 136 -13.23 -5.14 2.05
N GLY A 137 -13.77 -5.87 3.03
CA GLY A 137 -14.76 -6.93 2.87
C GLY A 137 -15.85 -6.67 1.82
N PRO A 138 -16.60 -5.54 1.86
CA PRO A 138 -17.65 -5.36 0.88
C PRO A 138 -17.14 -5.11 -0.56
N LEU A 139 -15.87 -4.71 -0.74
CA LEU A 139 -15.23 -4.69 -2.07
C LEU A 139 -14.88 -6.11 -2.53
N VAL A 140 -14.50 -6.98 -1.60
CA VAL A 140 -14.27 -8.41 -1.85
C VAL A 140 -15.58 -9.11 -2.22
N ASP A 141 -16.69 -8.81 -1.53
CA ASP A 141 -18.03 -9.31 -1.88
C ASP A 141 -18.40 -8.97 -3.32
N LEU A 142 -18.25 -7.70 -3.71
CA LEU A 142 -18.52 -7.26 -5.07
C LEU A 142 -17.65 -7.99 -6.11
N ALA A 143 -16.39 -8.30 -5.76
CA ALA A 143 -15.51 -9.07 -6.62
C ALA A 143 -15.99 -10.52 -6.79
N ILE A 144 -16.43 -11.15 -5.70
CA ILE A 144 -16.97 -12.51 -5.71
C ILE A 144 -18.27 -12.57 -6.53
N GLU A 145 -19.17 -11.60 -6.36
CA GLU A 145 -20.44 -11.50 -7.10
C GLU A 145 -20.22 -11.36 -8.61
N ILE A 146 -19.25 -10.55 -9.02
CA ILE A 146 -18.95 -10.33 -10.45
C ILE A 146 -18.22 -11.55 -11.03
N ASN A 147 -17.10 -11.93 -10.44
CA ASN A 147 -16.33 -13.12 -10.80
C ASN A 147 -15.25 -13.41 -9.73
N PRO A 148 -15.31 -14.55 -9.02
CA PRO A 148 -14.35 -14.87 -7.96
C PRO A 148 -12.90 -14.97 -8.44
N SER A 149 -12.65 -15.22 -9.73
CA SER A 149 -11.30 -15.26 -10.28
C SER A 149 -10.58 -13.91 -10.21
N LEU A 150 -11.33 -12.79 -10.13
CA LEU A 150 -10.75 -11.44 -10.03
C LEU A 150 -10.01 -11.26 -8.70
N LEU A 151 -10.55 -11.80 -7.61
CA LEU A 151 -9.96 -11.71 -6.28
C LEU A 151 -8.58 -12.39 -6.24
N ILE A 152 -8.52 -13.64 -6.71
CA ILE A 152 -7.28 -14.42 -6.75
C ILE A 152 -6.25 -13.74 -7.65
N THR A 153 -6.68 -13.29 -8.84
CA THR A 153 -5.76 -12.64 -9.79
C THR A 153 -5.23 -11.32 -9.26
N ALA A 154 -6.07 -10.52 -8.59
CA ALA A 154 -5.66 -9.25 -7.97
C ALA A 154 -4.66 -9.49 -6.83
N PHE A 155 -4.91 -10.49 -5.98
CA PHE A 155 -4.00 -10.85 -4.90
C PHE A 155 -2.65 -11.34 -5.42
N VAL A 156 -2.64 -12.27 -6.39
CA VAL A 156 -1.40 -12.77 -7.00
C VAL A 156 -0.65 -11.65 -7.72
N GLY A 157 -1.35 -10.81 -8.49
CA GLY A 157 -0.75 -9.66 -9.16
C GLY A 157 -0.10 -8.67 -8.16
N THR A 158 -0.75 -8.45 -7.02
CA THR A 158 -0.21 -7.62 -5.94
C THR A 158 1.01 -8.27 -5.30
N ALA A 159 0.96 -9.55 -4.95
CA ALA A 159 2.07 -10.27 -4.34
C ALA A 159 3.31 -10.30 -5.24
N VAL A 160 3.12 -10.51 -6.55
CA VAL A 160 4.20 -10.48 -7.53
C VAL A 160 4.77 -9.07 -7.64
N ALA A 161 3.93 -8.05 -7.84
CA ALA A 161 4.39 -6.66 -7.93
C ALA A 161 5.16 -6.25 -6.66
N PHE A 162 4.55 -6.46 -5.50
CA PHE A 162 5.14 -6.14 -4.20
C PHE A 162 6.48 -6.86 -4.00
N GLY A 163 6.53 -8.17 -4.23
CA GLY A 163 7.77 -8.95 -4.13
C GLY A 163 8.86 -8.47 -5.08
N CYS A 164 8.53 -8.21 -6.35
CA CYS A 164 9.49 -7.72 -7.34
C CYS A 164 10.03 -6.33 -7.01
N PHE A 165 9.16 -5.38 -6.66
CA PHE A 165 9.58 -4.00 -6.36
C PHE A 165 10.31 -3.90 -5.01
N SER A 166 9.90 -4.65 -3.99
CA SER A 166 10.65 -4.78 -2.74
C SER A 166 12.02 -5.43 -2.96
N ALA A 167 12.12 -6.50 -3.76
CA ALA A 167 13.41 -7.13 -4.06
C ALA A 167 14.32 -6.19 -4.86
N ALA A 168 13.77 -5.48 -5.85
CA ALA A 168 14.52 -4.47 -6.60
C ALA A 168 15.02 -3.35 -5.68
N ALA A 169 14.20 -2.90 -4.72
CA ALA A 169 14.63 -1.95 -3.70
C ALA A 169 15.78 -2.54 -2.86
N MET A 170 15.64 -3.74 -2.31
CA MET A 170 16.72 -4.37 -1.54
C MET A 170 18.06 -4.49 -2.30
N LEU A 171 18.01 -4.57 -3.64
CA LEU A 171 19.19 -4.64 -4.50
C LEU A 171 19.71 -3.27 -4.99
N ALA A 172 18.89 -2.22 -4.94
CA ALA A 172 19.23 -0.90 -5.47
C ALA A 172 20.16 -0.10 -4.54
N ARG A 173 21.04 0.72 -5.13
CA ARG A 173 22.00 1.56 -4.40
C ARG A 173 21.37 2.88 -3.95
N ARG A 174 21.76 3.29 -2.75
CA ARG A 174 20.99 4.08 -1.77
C ARG A 174 20.64 5.56 -2.06
N ARG A 175 21.05 6.18 -3.17
CA ARG A 175 21.27 7.65 -3.18
C ARG A 175 20.20 8.53 -3.85
N GLU A 176 19.09 7.98 -4.35
CA GLU A 176 18.09 8.77 -5.11
C GLU A 176 16.70 8.93 -4.45
N TYR A 177 16.54 8.52 -3.17
CA TYR A 177 15.22 8.36 -2.55
C TYR A 177 14.52 9.64 -2.11
N LEU A 178 15.25 10.72 -1.80
CA LEU A 178 14.64 12.02 -1.46
C LEU A 178 13.86 12.60 -2.66
N TYR A 179 14.44 12.54 -3.86
CA TYR A 179 13.77 12.98 -5.08
C TYR A 179 12.59 12.07 -5.43
N LEU A 180 12.73 10.76 -5.24
CA LEU A 180 11.65 9.82 -5.48
C LEU A 180 10.48 10.00 -4.49
N GLY A 181 10.76 10.19 -3.20
CA GLY A 181 9.75 10.49 -2.18
C GLY A 181 9.05 11.84 -2.42
N GLY A 182 9.78 12.86 -2.86
CA GLY A 182 9.21 14.15 -3.28
C GLY A 182 8.32 14.02 -4.52
N LEU A 183 8.73 13.24 -5.51
CA LEU A 183 7.94 12.96 -6.71
C LEU A 183 6.66 12.16 -6.39
N LEU A 184 6.75 11.16 -5.51
CA LEU A 184 5.61 10.35 -5.12
C LEU A 184 4.62 11.11 -4.24
N SER A 185 5.11 11.93 -3.31
CA SER A 185 4.25 12.79 -2.47
C SER A 185 3.54 13.87 -3.29
N SER A 186 4.21 14.48 -4.27
CA SER A 186 3.56 15.40 -5.23
C SER A 186 2.56 14.66 -6.12
N GLY A 187 2.87 13.45 -6.60
CA GLY A 187 1.93 12.58 -7.31
C GLY A 187 0.68 12.25 -6.48
N MET A 188 0.85 11.94 -5.19
CA MET A 188 -0.24 11.71 -4.25
C MET A 188 -1.08 12.98 -4.06
N SER A 189 -0.47 14.16 -3.93
CA SER A 189 -1.19 15.43 -3.84
C SER A 189 -1.99 15.72 -5.13
N ILE A 190 -1.41 15.46 -6.31
CA ILE A 190 -2.11 15.61 -7.59
C ILE A 190 -3.34 14.69 -7.64
N LEU A 191 -3.21 13.43 -7.21
CA LEU A 191 -4.34 12.50 -7.15
C LEU A 191 -5.44 12.99 -6.20
N LEU A 192 -5.09 13.60 -5.06
CA LEU A 192 -6.07 14.18 -4.12
C LEU A 192 -6.87 15.28 -4.81
N TRP A 193 -6.16 16.22 -5.45
CA TRP A 193 -6.78 17.35 -6.12
C TRP A 193 -7.62 16.91 -7.32
N LEU A 194 -7.17 15.90 -8.08
CA LEU A 194 -7.94 15.31 -9.18
C LEU A 194 -9.20 14.62 -8.69
N HIS A 195 -9.14 13.90 -7.58
CA HIS A 195 -10.30 13.26 -6.97
C HIS A 195 -11.32 14.29 -6.50
N PHE A 196 -10.86 15.34 -5.82
CA PHE A 196 -11.71 16.45 -5.38
C PHE A 196 -12.33 17.19 -6.57
N ALA A 197 -11.54 17.51 -7.59
CA ALA A 197 -12.03 18.13 -8.82
C ALA A 197 -13.06 17.25 -9.53
N SER A 198 -12.83 15.95 -9.62
CA SER A 198 -13.77 15.00 -10.24
C SER A 198 -15.09 14.92 -9.47
N SER A 199 -15.04 15.01 -8.14
CA SER A 199 -16.23 15.03 -7.28
C SER A 199 -17.07 16.30 -7.47
N ILE A 200 -16.43 17.47 -7.61
CA ILE A 200 -17.13 18.77 -7.78
C ILE A 200 -17.62 18.99 -9.21
N PHE A 201 -16.77 18.74 -10.20
CA PHE A 201 -17.03 19.11 -11.60
C PHE A 201 -17.60 17.97 -12.45
N GLY A 202 -17.73 16.77 -11.87
CA GLY A 202 -18.11 15.56 -12.58
C GLY A 202 -16.92 14.97 -13.36
N GLY A 203 -16.39 13.86 -12.89
CA GLY A 203 -15.27 13.16 -13.53
C GLY A 203 -15.67 12.51 -14.85
N SER A 204 -14.88 12.74 -15.90
CA SER A 204 -15.02 11.95 -17.14
C SER A 204 -14.41 10.55 -16.95
N ALA A 205 -14.88 9.57 -17.74
CA ALA A 205 -14.32 8.21 -17.71
C ALA A 205 -12.81 8.17 -18.00
N ALA A 206 -12.28 9.17 -18.73
CA ALA A 206 -10.85 9.30 -19.02
C ALA A 206 -10.07 9.77 -17.78
N ILE A 207 -10.58 10.77 -17.05
CA ILE A 207 -9.95 11.28 -15.81
C ILE A 207 -9.89 10.17 -14.76
N TYR A 208 -10.97 9.40 -14.60
CA TYR A 208 -10.99 8.28 -13.67
C TYR A 208 -10.00 7.17 -14.05
N LYS A 209 -9.88 6.84 -15.35
CA LYS A 209 -8.88 5.87 -15.83
C LYS A 209 -7.47 6.37 -15.55
N PHE A 210 -7.20 7.64 -15.85
CA PHE A 210 -5.91 8.26 -15.55
C PHE A 210 -5.60 8.21 -14.06
N GLU A 211 -6.55 8.58 -13.20
CA GLU A 211 -6.39 8.52 -11.75
C GLU A 211 -6.04 7.10 -11.30
N LEU A 212 -6.80 6.08 -11.73
CA LEU A 212 -6.56 4.69 -11.35
C LEU A 212 -5.14 4.21 -11.68
N TYR A 213 -4.70 4.39 -12.92
CA TYR A 213 -3.37 3.92 -13.36
C TYR A 213 -2.24 4.77 -12.78
N LEU A 214 -2.41 6.08 -12.65
CA LEU A 214 -1.42 6.95 -12.00
C LEU A 214 -1.28 6.61 -10.52
N GLY A 215 -2.38 6.39 -9.80
CA GLY A 215 -2.33 5.97 -8.40
C GLY A 215 -1.73 4.57 -8.20
N LEU A 216 -1.94 3.65 -9.15
CA LEU A 216 -1.23 2.38 -9.13
C LEU A 216 0.29 2.59 -9.24
N LEU A 217 0.74 3.44 -10.17
CA LEU A 217 2.15 3.78 -10.33
C LEU A 217 2.72 4.40 -9.05
N VAL A 218 2.00 5.34 -8.44
CA VAL A 218 2.40 6.00 -7.18
C VAL A 218 2.49 4.98 -6.04
N PHE A 219 1.50 4.11 -5.85
CA PHE A 219 1.52 3.11 -4.77
C PHE A 219 2.61 2.07 -4.95
N VAL A 220 2.87 1.65 -6.19
CA VAL A 220 4.02 0.78 -6.50
C VAL A 220 5.35 1.49 -6.21
N GLY A 221 5.45 2.78 -6.50
CA GLY A 221 6.60 3.60 -6.14
C GLY A 221 6.81 3.71 -4.62
N TYR A 222 5.72 3.81 -3.85
CA TYR A 222 5.79 3.83 -2.39
C TYR A 222 6.39 2.53 -1.83
N ILE A 223 6.09 1.36 -2.40
CA ILE A 223 6.73 0.10 -1.98
C ILE A 223 8.26 0.20 -2.07
N VAL A 224 8.78 0.81 -3.14
CA VAL A 224 10.22 1.02 -3.32
C VAL A 224 10.76 1.97 -2.24
N VAL A 225 10.11 3.12 -2.03
CA VAL A 225 10.54 4.10 -1.02
C VAL A 225 10.46 3.55 0.40
N ASP A 226 9.36 2.92 0.79
CA ASP A 226 9.16 2.36 2.12
C ASP A 226 10.14 1.21 2.38
N THR A 227 10.40 0.33 1.39
CA THR A 227 11.41 -0.74 1.54
C THR A 227 12.81 -0.15 1.77
N GLN A 228 13.16 0.95 1.08
CA GLN A 228 14.45 1.62 1.24
C GLN A 228 14.57 2.34 2.57
N ASP A 229 13.52 3.03 2.99
CA ASP A 229 13.48 3.74 4.28
C ASP A 229 13.64 2.77 5.45
N ILE A 230 13.02 1.58 5.38
CA ILE A 230 13.21 0.51 6.37
C ILE A 230 14.66 0.06 6.42
N ILE A 231 15.28 -0.17 5.25
CA ILE A 231 16.71 -0.52 5.17
C ILE A 231 17.53 0.62 5.79
N GLU A 232 17.28 1.87 5.41
CA GLU A 232 17.98 3.04 5.91
C GLU A 232 17.96 3.13 7.43
N LYS A 233 16.76 3.10 8.01
CA LYS A 233 16.52 3.13 9.46
C LYS A 233 17.19 1.97 10.18
N ALA A 234 17.13 0.77 9.63
CA ALA A 234 17.77 -0.41 10.23
C ALA A 234 19.29 -0.29 10.33
N TYR A 235 19.95 0.37 9.36
CA TYR A 235 21.38 0.66 9.44
C TYR A 235 21.71 1.73 10.49
N PHE A 236 20.86 2.74 10.67
CA PHE A 236 21.01 3.77 11.70
C PHE A 236 20.59 3.30 13.10
N GLY A 237 20.17 2.04 13.25
CA GLY A 237 19.86 1.43 14.54
C GLY A 237 18.37 1.41 14.89
N ASP A 238 17.49 2.02 14.09
CA ASP A 238 16.05 1.89 14.24
C ASP A 238 15.57 0.56 13.65
N ARG A 239 15.35 -0.42 14.54
CA ARG A 239 14.98 -1.80 14.21
C ARG A 239 13.56 -2.15 14.63
N ASP A 240 12.67 -1.16 14.63
CA ASP A 240 11.26 -1.34 14.95
C ASP A 240 10.50 -2.14 13.87
N TYR A 241 10.59 -3.47 13.93
CA TYR A 241 10.05 -4.33 12.88
C TYR A 241 8.52 -4.25 12.77
N VAL A 242 7.82 -3.92 13.86
CA VAL A 242 6.36 -3.81 13.88
C VAL A 242 5.90 -2.57 13.13
N LYS A 243 6.54 -1.41 13.39
CA LYS A 243 6.24 -0.17 12.65
C LYS A 243 6.59 -0.30 11.17
N HIS A 244 7.74 -0.89 10.87
CA HIS A 244 8.17 -1.13 9.49
C HIS A 244 7.25 -2.13 8.77
N ALA A 245 6.74 -3.15 9.46
CA ALA A 245 5.74 -4.06 8.89
C ALA A 245 4.38 -3.38 8.68
N LEU A 246 3.94 -2.50 9.58
CA LEU A 246 2.73 -1.70 9.41
C LEU A 246 2.82 -0.83 8.13
N ASN A 247 3.97 -0.20 7.90
CA ASN A 247 4.22 0.62 6.72
C ASN A 247 4.02 -0.20 5.43
N LEU A 248 4.75 -1.31 5.32
CA LEU A 248 4.64 -2.23 4.18
C LEU A 248 3.25 -2.86 4.02
N PHE A 249 2.55 -3.11 5.14
CA PHE A 249 1.20 -3.67 5.12
C PHE A 249 0.22 -2.71 4.44
N THR A 250 0.24 -1.43 4.80
CA THR A 250 -0.64 -0.44 4.17
C THR A 250 -0.30 -0.20 2.69
N ASP A 251 0.96 -0.36 2.29
CA ASP A 251 1.36 -0.32 0.89
C ASP A 251 0.84 -1.52 0.10
N PHE A 252 0.99 -2.72 0.66
CA PHE A 252 0.45 -3.93 0.08
C PHE A 252 -1.06 -3.83 -0.12
N VAL A 253 -1.80 -3.41 0.91
CA VAL A 253 -3.26 -3.25 0.86
C VAL A 253 -3.68 -2.19 -0.16
N ALA A 254 -2.98 -1.05 -0.21
CA ALA A 254 -3.30 0.00 -1.18
C ALA A 254 -3.12 -0.47 -2.64
N VAL A 255 -2.05 -1.21 -2.94
CA VAL A 255 -1.87 -1.81 -4.27
C VAL A 255 -2.92 -2.87 -4.55
N PHE A 256 -3.23 -3.73 -3.58
CA PHE A 256 -4.28 -4.76 -3.71
C PHE A 256 -5.64 -4.16 -4.07
N VAL A 257 -6.11 -3.18 -3.28
CA VAL A 257 -7.38 -2.49 -3.52
C VAL A 257 -7.36 -1.83 -4.90
N ARG A 258 -6.26 -1.17 -5.27
CA ARG A 258 -6.15 -0.50 -6.58
C ARG A 258 -6.25 -1.49 -7.75
N ILE A 259 -5.52 -2.61 -7.68
CA ILE A 259 -5.58 -3.66 -8.70
C ILE A 259 -6.98 -4.27 -8.77
N LEU A 260 -7.59 -4.57 -7.63
CA LEU A 260 -8.93 -5.17 -7.58
C LEU A 260 -9.98 -4.25 -8.23
N ILE A 261 -9.95 -2.94 -7.95
CA ILE A 261 -10.84 -1.96 -8.57
C ILE A 261 -10.65 -1.90 -10.09
N ILE A 262 -9.40 -1.87 -10.57
CA ILE A 262 -9.09 -1.89 -12.01
C ILE A 262 -9.69 -3.14 -12.68
N MET A 263 -9.51 -4.31 -12.04
CA MET A 263 -10.02 -5.57 -12.56
C MET A 263 -11.56 -5.62 -12.58
N LEU A 264 -12.22 -5.13 -11.53
CA LEU A 264 -13.67 -5.04 -11.44
C LEU A 264 -14.24 -4.16 -12.56
N LYS A 265 -13.66 -2.96 -12.76
CA LYS A 265 -14.10 -2.03 -13.81
C LYS A 265 -13.92 -2.63 -15.21
N ASN A 266 -12.77 -3.24 -15.48
CA ASN A 266 -12.50 -3.88 -16.77
C ASN A 266 -13.48 -5.04 -17.06
N SER A 267 -13.84 -5.82 -16.03
CA SER A 267 -14.83 -6.89 -16.13
C SER A 267 -16.24 -6.34 -16.43
N ALA A 268 -16.66 -5.31 -15.71
CA ALA A 268 -17.95 -4.65 -15.91
C ALA A 268 -18.08 -4.08 -17.34
N GLU A 269 -17.08 -3.35 -17.84
CA GLU A 269 -17.06 -2.81 -19.21
C GLU A 269 -17.17 -3.92 -20.27
N LYS A 270 -16.52 -5.08 -20.04
CA LYS A 270 -16.59 -6.24 -20.95
C LYS A 270 -17.98 -6.87 -20.98
N ASN A 271 -18.65 -6.96 -19.84
CA ASN A 271 -20.00 -7.50 -19.73
C ASN A 271 -21.03 -6.60 -20.41
N GLU A 272 -20.91 -5.28 -20.29
CA GLU A 272 -21.78 -4.34 -21.00
C GLU A 272 -21.63 -4.42 -22.51
N LYS A 273 -20.38 -4.49 -23.01
CA LYS A 273 -20.11 -4.64 -24.45
C LYS A 273 -20.71 -5.93 -25.01
N LYS A 274 -20.66 -7.03 -24.25
CA LYS A 274 -21.29 -8.30 -24.64
C LYS A 274 -22.82 -8.18 -24.70
N LYS A 275 -23.43 -7.48 -23.75
CA LYS A 275 -24.89 -7.25 -23.73
C LYS A 275 -25.34 -6.41 -24.94
N LYS A 276 -24.60 -5.35 -25.26
CA LYS A 276 -24.86 -4.49 -26.45
C LYS A 276 -24.67 -5.20 -27.80
N ARG A 277 -23.91 -6.30 -27.85
CA ARG A 277 -23.74 -7.13 -29.07
C ARG A 277 -24.82 -8.20 -29.23
N ARG A 278 -25.60 -8.48 -28.19
CA ARG A 278 -26.67 -9.49 -28.18
C ARG A 278 -28.06 -8.90 -28.39
N ASN A 279 -28.21 -7.59 -28.18
CA ASN A 279 -29.39 -6.79 -28.51
C ASN A 279 -29.17 -6.09 -29.86
#